data_AF-A0A7W1HEB3-F1
#
_entry.id   AF-A0A7W1HEB3-F1
#
_cell.length_a   1.000
_cell.length_b   1.000
_cell.length_c   1.000
_cell.angle_alpha   90.00
_cell.angle_beta   90.00
_cell.angle_gamma   90.00
#
_symmetry.space_group_name_H-M   'P 1'
#
loop_
_entity.id
_entity.type
_entity.pdbx_description
1 polymer ?
#
loop_
_entity_poly.entity_id
_entity_poly.type
_entity_poly.pdbx_seq_one_letter_code
_entity_poly.pdbx_strand_id
1 'polypeptide(L)'
;MKKGYLLLLLGAIPAGLAILSALNPGSTAETSAAGEDAELSTRHYRIGLQTFVAEAEKIIPTLSTYGQNWRLTTSNFYENSAQIKAEVPVVVFTDDLEIEAKAEKGKQGVSVDISSKSRVGSSDLGENRRHILQLLKAFDEKFNR
;
A
#
# COMPACT_ATOMS: atom_id res chain seq x y z
N MET A 1 1.91 -49.00 20.71
CA MET A 1 3.09 -48.21 21.12
C MET A 1 3.23 -47.03 20.19
N LYS A 2 3.13 -45.81 20.75
CA LYS A 2 3.13 -44.52 20.04
C LYS A 2 4.58 -44.14 19.67
N LYS A 3 4.81 -43.65 18.45
CA LYS A 3 5.97 -42.78 18.15
C LYS A 3 5.42 -41.55 17.43
N GLY A 4 5.57 -40.41 18.10
CA GLY A 4 4.96 -39.14 17.77
C GLY A 4 5.68 -38.44 16.62
N TYR A 5 4.87 -37.72 15.83
CA TYR A 5 5.32 -36.72 14.88
C TYR A 5 5.78 -35.49 15.64
N LEU A 6 7.06 -35.14 15.51
CA LEU A 6 7.59 -33.87 15.98
C LEU A 6 7.33 -32.84 14.88
N LEU A 7 6.26 -32.05 15.04
CA LEU A 7 5.99 -30.85 14.24
C LEU A 7 6.99 -29.78 14.65
N LEU A 8 7.92 -29.44 13.76
CA LEU A 8 8.74 -28.23 13.87
C LEU A 8 7.93 -27.04 13.34
N LEU A 9 7.27 -26.35 14.26
CA LEU A 9 6.74 -25.00 14.06
C LEU A 9 7.93 -24.03 13.96
N LEU A 10 8.38 -23.74 12.74
CA LEU A 10 9.19 -22.56 12.46
C LEU A 10 8.26 -21.36 12.38
N GLY A 11 8.07 -20.72 13.54
CA GLY A 11 7.59 -19.34 13.63
C GLY A 11 8.73 -18.35 13.38
N ALA A 12 8.32 -17.11 13.09
CA ALA A 12 9.13 -15.90 12.86
C ALA A 12 9.61 -15.74 11.41
N ILE A 13 9.43 -14.62 10.70
CA ILE A 13 9.16 -13.22 11.05
C ILE A 13 8.37 -12.62 9.86
N PRO A 14 7.26 -11.86 10.03
CA PRO A 14 6.82 -10.99 8.94
C PRO A 14 7.86 -9.87 8.86
N ALA A 15 8.83 -10.04 7.96
CA ALA A 15 9.77 -9.01 7.58
C ALA A 15 8.96 -7.83 7.04
N GLY A 16 8.68 -6.87 7.91
CA GLY A 16 8.16 -5.56 7.53
C GLY A 16 9.15 -4.91 6.58
N LEU A 17 8.58 -4.22 5.58
CA LEU A 17 9.22 -3.33 4.62
C LEU A 17 10.53 -2.72 5.16
N ALA A 18 11.67 -3.00 4.51
CA ALA A 18 12.89 -2.22 4.74
C ALA A 18 14.01 -2.37 3.68
N ILE A 19 13.77 -2.79 2.42
CA ILE A 19 14.92 -3.07 1.51
C ILE A 19 14.97 -2.26 0.21
N LEU A 20 13.93 -1.53 -0.23
CA LEU A 20 14.05 -0.76 -1.50
C LEU A 20 14.39 0.74 -1.35
N SER A 21 14.20 1.35 -0.18
CA SER A 21 14.34 2.81 0.00
C SER A 21 15.80 3.31 0.10
N ALA A 22 16.77 2.42 0.27
CA ALA A 22 18.18 2.78 0.48
C ALA A 22 18.94 3.22 -0.78
N LEU A 23 18.35 3.15 -1.99
CA LEU A 23 19.07 3.38 -3.25
C LEU A 23 18.72 4.68 -3.98
N ASN A 24 17.65 5.43 -3.62
CA ASN A 24 17.36 6.74 -4.25
C ASN A 24 16.33 7.60 -3.47
N PRO A 25 16.72 8.26 -2.36
CA PRO A 25 15.78 8.84 -1.39
C PRO A 25 14.93 10.03 -1.90
N GLY A 26 15.21 10.58 -3.09
CA GLY A 26 14.50 11.76 -3.63
C GLY A 26 13.33 11.47 -4.58
N SER A 27 13.01 10.21 -4.84
CA SER A 27 12.05 9.81 -5.89
C SER A 27 11.04 8.74 -5.43
N THR A 28 11.00 8.47 -4.13
CA THR A 28 10.18 7.43 -3.51
C THR A 28 9.58 7.97 -2.22
N ALA A 29 8.30 7.71 -2.00
CA ALA A 29 7.64 7.88 -0.71
C ALA A 29 6.97 6.55 -0.31
N GLU A 30 6.91 6.27 0.98
CA GLU A 30 6.22 5.09 1.50
C GLU A 30 5.60 5.36 2.87
N THR A 31 4.53 4.65 3.18
CA THR A 31 4.00 4.61 4.55
C THR A 31 4.83 3.68 5.40
N SER A 32 4.94 3.96 6.70
CA SER A 32 5.59 3.04 7.63
C SER A 32 4.92 3.01 9.00
N ALA A 33 5.02 1.88 9.69
CA ALA A 33 4.47 1.71 11.03
C ALA A 33 5.25 2.50 12.10
N ALA A 34 6.52 2.80 11.84
CA ALA A 34 7.42 3.53 12.74
C ALA A 34 7.63 5.01 12.33
N GLY A 35 6.85 5.50 11.37
CA GLY A 35 7.23 6.63 10.50
C GLY A 35 7.64 7.91 11.20
N GLU A 36 8.70 8.52 10.66
CA GLU A 36 9.17 9.87 10.99
C GLU A 36 8.14 10.95 10.60
N ASP A 37 7.29 10.66 9.61
CA ASP A 37 6.16 11.49 9.16
C ASP A 37 4.83 10.85 9.57
N ALA A 38 4.14 11.48 10.53
CA ALA A 38 2.87 10.99 11.05
C ALA A 38 1.77 10.88 9.98
N GLU A 39 1.81 11.71 8.93
CA GLU A 39 0.83 11.67 7.85
C GLU A 39 0.99 10.40 6.98
N LEU A 40 2.23 9.90 6.86
CA LEU A 40 2.61 8.68 6.13
C LEU A 40 2.69 7.45 7.04
N SER A 41 1.81 7.36 8.04
CA SER A 41 1.71 6.15 8.86
C SER A 41 0.90 5.05 8.17
N THR A 42 1.30 3.78 8.35
CA THR A 42 0.49 2.61 7.98
C THR A 42 -0.95 2.78 8.45
N ARG A 43 -1.93 2.51 7.58
CA ARG A 43 -3.35 2.62 7.93
C ARG A 43 -3.91 1.28 8.36
N HIS A 44 -4.86 1.35 9.29
CA HIS A 44 -5.60 0.20 9.77
C HIS A 44 -7.09 0.49 9.59
N TYR A 45 -7.77 -0.33 8.81
CA TYR A 45 -9.21 -0.20 8.56
C TYR A 45 -9.96 -1.39 9.15
N ARG A 46 -11.12 -1.14 9.77
CA ARG A 46 -11.97 -2.18 10.38
C ARG A 46 -12.92 -2.83 9.36
N ILE A 47 -12.35 -3.32 8.27
CA ILE A 47 -13.07 -4.00 7.19
C ILE A 47 -12.32 -5.26 6.77
N GLY A 48 -13.02 -6.16 6.09
CA GLY A 48 -12.40 -7.34 5.49
C GLY A 48 -11.50 -6.99 4.30
N LEU A 49 -10.42 -7.74 4.13
CA LEU A 49 -9.47 -7.57 3.02
C LEU A 49 -10.17 -7.58 1.65
N GLN A 50 -11.13 -8.49 1.43
CA GLN A 50 -11.87 -8.57 0.17
C GLN A 50 -12.69 -7.30 -0.10
N THR A 51 -13.35 -6.76 0.93
CA THR A 51 -14.08 -5.49 0.83
C THR A 51 -13.13 -4.33 0.55
N PHE A 52 -11.96 -4.31 1.20
CA PHE A 52 -10.94 -3.29 0.95
C PHE A 52 -10.50 -3.30 -0.52
N VAL A 53 -10.14 -4.47 -1.07
CA VAL A 53 -9.70 -4.59 -2.47
C VAL A 53 -10.81 -4.13 -3.42
N ALA A 54 -12.04 -4.62 -3.23
CA ALA A 54 -13.16 -4.25 -4.10
C ALA A 54 -13.49 -2.74 -4.08
N GLU A 55 -13.28 -2.06 -2.96
CA GLU A 55 -13.46 -0.61 -2.86
C GLU A 55 -12.25 0.16 -3.40
N ALA A 56 -11.03 -0.34 -3.21
CA ALA A 56 -9.83 0.25 -3.81
C ALA A 56 -9.89 0.23 -5.34
N GLU A 57 -10.37 -0.86 -5.95
CA GLU A 57 -10.59 -0.97 -7.40
C GLU A 57 -11.57 0.08 -7.94
N LYS A 58 -12.52 0.53 -7.12
CA LYS A 58 -13.48 1.59 -7.48
C LYS A 58 -12.93 2.98 -7.24
N ILE A 59 -12.17 3.18 -6.16
CA ILE A 59 -11.65 4.49 -5.75
C ILE A 59 -10.50 4.93 -6.65
N ILE A 60 -9.53 4.05 -6.92
CA ILE A 60 -8.32 4.44 -7.66
C ILE A 60 -8.65 5.14 -9.00
N PRO A 61 -9.55 4.62 -9.85
CA PRO A 61 -9.86 5.26 -11.14
C PRO A 61 -10.62 6.60 -11.04
N THR A 62 -11.13 6.98 -9.86
CA THR A 62 -11.80 8.28 -9.66
C THR A 62 -10.84 9.37 -9.21
N LEU A 63 -9.64 9.00 -8.77
CA LEU A 63 -8.59 9.94 -8.43
C LEU A 63 -7.95 10.50 -9.69
N SER A 64 -7.55 11.77 -9.61
CA SER A 64 -6.87 12.45 -10.71
C SER A 64 -5.74 13.33 -10.20
N THR A 65 -4.72 13.47 -11.04
CA THR A 65 -3.62 14.43 -10.87
C THR A 65 -3.50 15.19 -12.19
N TYR A 66 -3.38 16.52 -12.14
CA TYR A 66 -3.27 17.38 -13.34
C TYR A 66 -4.40 17.16 -14.37
N GLY A 67 -5.62 16.86 -13.90
CA GLY A 67 -6.79 16.62 -14.75
C GLY A 67 -6.81 15.27 -15.47
N GLN A 68 -5.86 14.37 -15.19
CA GLN A 68 -5.83 13.02 -15.73
C GLN A 68 -6.11 11.99 -14.63
N ASN A 69 -6.98 11.03 -14.93
CA ASN A 69 -7.34 9.98 -13.98
C ASN A 69 -6.19 9.00 -13.79
N TRP A 70 -6.10 8.45 -12.57
CA TRP A 70 -5.17 7.37 -12.27
C TRP A 70 -5.64 6.08 -12.94
N ARG A 71 -4.70 5.18 -13.24
CA ARG A 71 -5.00 3.90 -13.88
C ARG A 71 -4.65 2.75 -12.97
N LEU A 72 -5.65 1.97 -12.57
CA LEU A 72 -5.43 0.67 -11.93
C LEU A 72 -4.75 -0.27 -12.95
N THR A 73 -3.58 -0.80 -12.61
CA THR A 73 -2.83 -1.71 -13.49
C THR A 73 -2.83 -3.15 -12.99
N THR A 74 -2.94 -3.38 -11.68
CA THR A 74 -2.98 -4.72 -11.10
C THR A 74 -3.80 -4.73 -9.83
N SER A 75 -4.57 -5.79 -9.62
CA SER A 75 -5.25 -6.09 -8.35
C SER A 75 -5.19 -7.60 -8.13
N ASN A 76 -4.23 -8.02 -7.30
CA ASN A 76 -4.01 -9.42 -6.97
C ASN A 76 -4.47 -9.65 -5.53
N PHE A 77 -5.43 -10.57 -5.36
CA PHE A 77 -5.91 -11.01 -4.06
C PHE A 77 -5.32 -12.38 -3.72
N TYR A 78 -4.80 -12.50 -2.51
CA TYR A 78 -4.30 -13.73 -1.90
C TYR A 78 -5.09 -14.02 -0.62
N GLU A 79 -4.91 -15.21 -0.03
CA GLU A 79 -5.68 -15.65 1.14
C GLU A 79 -5.67 -14.65 2.30
N ASN A 80 -4.52 -14.05 2.60
CA ASN A 80 -4.33 -13.13 3.73
C ASN A 80 -3.70 -11.79 3.34
N SER A 81 -3.53 -11.53 2.05
CA SER A 81 -2.93 -10.29 1.56
C SER A 81 -3.46 -9.91 0.19
N ALA A 82 -3.25 -8.67 -0.20
CA ALA A 82 -3.50 -8.20 -1.56
C ALA A 82 -2.40 -7.24 -1.98
N GLN A 83 -2.13 -7.24 -3.29
CA GLN A 83 -1.23 -6.30 -3.93
C GLN A 83 -2.01 -5.56 -5.02
N ILE A 84 -2.09 -4.24 -4.90
CA ILE A 84 -2.78 -3.38 -5.85
C ILE A 84 -1.76 -2.38 -6.42
N LYS A 85 -1.72 -2.24 -7.75
CA LYS A 85 -0.83 -1.30 -8.43
C LYS A 85 -1.61 -0.32 -9.27
N ALA A 86 -1.17 0.92 -9.26
CA ALA A 86 -1.73 1.99 -10.04
C ALA A 86 -0.64 2.84 -10.69
N GLU A 87 -0.97 3.40 -11.83
CA GLU A 87 -0.17 4.43 -12.50
C GLU A 87 -0.80 5.80 -12.23
N VAL A 88 0.03 6.73 -11.76
CA VAL A 88 -0.35 8.10 -11.47
C VAL A 88 0.23 9.02 -12.55
N PRO A 89 -0.62 9.75 -13.31
CA PRO A 89 -0.15 10.66 -14.32
C PRO A 89 0.50 11.90 -13.68
N VAL A 90 1.70 12.22 -14.13
CA VAL A 90 2.42 13.46 -13.82
C VAL A 90 2.68 14.18 -15.14
N VAL A 91 2.84 15.52 -15.13
CA VAL A 91 2.82 16.38 -16.33
C VAL A 91 3.58 15.82 -17.54
N VAL A 92 4.75 15.20 -17.33
CA VAL A 92 5.58 14.63 -18.42
C VAL A 92 5.99 13.17 -18.19
N PHE A 93 5.50 12.50 -17.14
CA PHE A 93 5.85 11.11 -16.81
C PHE A 93 4.73 10.42 -16.01
N THR A 94 4.97 9.17 -15.63
CA THR A 94 4.04 8.37 -14.82
C THR A 94 4.78 7.88 -13.60
N ASP A 95 4.16 8.02 -12.44
CA ASP A 95 4.62 7.40 -11.20
C ASP A 95 3.91 6.06 -10.99
N ASP A 96 4.63 5.12 -10.39
CA ASP A 96 4.09 3.81 -10.00
C ASP A 96 3.73 3.85 -8.53
N LEU A 97 2.48 3.52 -8.22
CA LEU A 97 1.96 3.41 -6.86
C LEU A 97 1.61 1.96 -6.58
N GLU A 98 2.03 1.47 -5.41
CA GLU A 98 1.81 0.10 -4.96
C GLU A 98 1.22 0.11 -3.55
N ILE A 99 0.15 -0.67 -3.38
CA ILE A 99 -0.57 -0.85 -2.13
C ILE A 99 -0.42 -2.31 -1.71
N GLU A 100 0.11 -2.52 -0.52
CA GLU A 100 0.11 -3.81 0.14
C GLU A 100 -0.94 -3.81 1.26
N ALA A 101 -1.94 -4.67 1.13
CA ALA A 101 -2.96 -4.86 2.16
C ALA A 101 -2.79 -6.24 2.80
N LYS A 102 -2.86 -6.32 4.13
CA LYS A 102 -2.69 -7.57 4.89
C LYS A 102 -3.85 -7.71 5.89
N ALA A 103 -4.48 -8.88 5.91
CA ALA A 103 -5.53 -9.16 6.88
C ALA A 103 -4.94 -9.23 8.30
N GLU A 104 -5.58 -8.58 9.26
CA GLU A 104 -5.18 -8.61 10.66
C GLU A 104 -5.63 -9.92 11.33
N LYS A 105 -4.69 -10.67 11.90
CA LYS A 105 -5.01 -11.93 12.58
C LYS A 105 -5.96 -11.70 13.76
N GLY A 106 -7.08 -12.42 13.76
CA GLY A 106 -8.04 -12.43 14.87
C GLY A 106 -8.96 -11.20 14.95
N LYS A 107 -8.95 -10.31 13.95
CA LYS A 107 -9.86 -9.16 13.85
C LYS A 107 -10.40 -9.05 12.42
N GLN A 108 -11.60 -8.48 12.26
CA GLN A 108 -12.03 -7.99 10.95
C GLN A 108 -11.34 -6.65 10.68
N GLY A 109 -10.08 -6.73 10.28
CA GLY A 109 -9.26 -5.56 9.98
C GLY A 109 -8.25 -5.84 8.88
N VAL A 110 -7.80 -4.76 8.26
CA VAL A 110 -6.76 -4.77 7.23
C VAL A 110 -5.73 -3.67 7.55
N SER A 111 -4.46 -4.04 7.54
CA SER A 111 -3.36 -3.08 7.55
C SER A 111 -2.97 -2.76 6.11
N VAL A 112 -2.75 -1.49 5.82
CA VAL A 112 -2.50 -0.98 4.48
C VAL A 112 -1.21 -0.16 4.49
N ASP A 113 -0.25 -0.63 3.69
CA ASP A 113 0.98 0.06 3.38
C ASP A 113 0.94 0.53 1.92
N ILE A 114 1.42 1.74 1.65
CA ILE A 114 1.43 2.34 0.32
C ILE A 114 2.83 2.87 0.02
N SER A 115 3.33 2.58 -1.17
CA SER A 115 4.54 3.18 -1.71
C SER A 115 4.26 3.82 -3.05
N SER A 116 4.97 4.90 -3.36
CA SER A 116 4.89 5.60 -4.64
C SER A 116 6.29 5.96 -5.09
N LYS A 117 6.59 5.67 -6.35
CA LYS A 117 7.91 5.86 -6.94
C LYS A 117 7.81 6.49 -8.32
N SER A 118 8.69 7.46 -8.58
CA SER A 118 8.83 8.00 -9.93
C SER A 118 9.65 7.12 -10.85
N ARG A 119 9.19 6.95 -12.09
CA ARG A 119 9.91 6.20 -13.14
C ARG A 119 11.15 6.92 -13.65
N VAL A 120 11.21 8.25 -13.53
CA VAL A 120 12.28 9.09 -14.11
C VAL A 120 13.38 9.46 -13.11
N GLY A 121 13.30 8.97 -11.85
CA GLY A 121 14.37 9.06 -10.85
C GLY A 121 14.83 10.47 -10.46
N SER A 122 14.15 11.51 -10.94
CA SER A 122 14.41 12.91 -10.61
C SER A 122 13.65 13.31 -9.35
N SER A 123 14.14 14.35 -8.66
CA SER A 123 13.46 14.92 -7.48
C SER A 123 11.98 15.16 -7.79
N ASP A 124 11.12 14.46 -7.07
CA ASP A 124 9.67 14.43 -7.32
C ASP A 124 8.92 15.64 -6.75
N LEU A 125 9.65 16.59 -6.13
CA LEU A 125 9.09 17.75 -5.42
C LEU A 125 7.94 17.37 -4.46
N GLY A 126 8.01 16.18 -3.86
CA GLY A 126 7.00 15.61 -2.98
C GLY A 126 5.72 15.12 -3.66
N GLU A 127 5.71 14.92 -4.99
CA GLU A 127 4.55 14.36 -5.70
C GLU A 127 4.17 12.97 -5.17
N ASN A 128 5.14 12.06 -4.98
CA ASN A 128 4.83 10.73 -4.47
C ASN A 128 4.17 10.78 -3.09
N ARG A 129 4.63 11.70 -2.22
CA ARG A 129 3.98 11.97 -0.93
C ARG A 129 2.54 12.45 -1.12
N ARG A 130 2.31 13.42 -2.01
CA ARG A 130 0.96 13.93 -2.29
C ARG A 130 0.04 12.84 -2.81
N HIS A 131 0.52 11.97 -3.70
CA HIS A 131 -0.25 10.83 -4.21
C HIS A 131 -0.65 9.88 -3.08
N ILE A 132 0.30 9.50 -2.22
CA ILE A 132 -0.03 8.66 -1.05
C ILE A 132 -1.10 9.33 -0.19
N LEU A 133 -0.94 10.61 0.16
CA LEU A 133 -1.91 11.31 0.99
C LEU A 133 -3.28 11.45 0.35
N GLN A 134 -3.35 11.69 -0.96
CA GLN A 134 -4.61 11.75 -1.71
C GLN A 134 -5.35 10.41 -1.66
N LEU A 135 -4.64 9.31 -1.87
CA LEU A 135 -5.21 7.98 -1.80
C LEU A 135 -5.64 7.60 -0.38
N LEU A 136 -4.78 7.89 0.62
CA LEU A 136 -5.08 7.66 2.03
C LEU A 136 -6.33 8.43 2.45
N LYS A 137 -6.46 9.71 2.05
CA LYS A 137 -7.65 10.50 2.33
C LYS A 137 -8.92 9.86 1.74
N ALA A 138 -8.86 9.40 0.49
CA ALA A 138 -10.01 8.74 -0.14
C ALA A 138 -10.40 7.43 0.57
N PHE A 139 -9.42 6.67 1.05
CA PHE A 139 -9.69 5.48 1.87
C PHE A 139 -10.23 5.83 3.26
N ASP A 140 -9.65 6.82 3.93
CA ASP A 140 -10.10 7.30 5.25
C ASP A 140 -11.56 7.78 5.18
N GLU A 141 -11.94 8.53 4.12
CA GLU A 141 -13.32 8.95 3.85
C GLU A 141 -14.27 7.78 3.56
N LYS A 142 -13.79 6.76 2.82
CA LYS A 142 -14.61 5.59 2.48
C LYS A 142 -14.86 4.67 3.69
N PHE A 143 -13.84 4.45 4.50
CA PHE A 143 -13.84 3.43 5.54
C PHE A 143 -14.08 3.96 6.95
N ASN A 144 -14.32 5.28 7.09
CA ASN A 144 -14.63 5.97 8.34
C ASN A 144 -13.65 5.56 9.46
N ARG A 145 -12.38 5.90 9.27
CA ARG A 145 -11.32 5.65 10.25
C ARG A 145 -11.58 6.38 11.57
#